data_AF-A0A2N0D3L9-F1
#
_entry.id   AF-A0A2N0D3L9-F1
#
_cell.length_a   1.000
_cell.length_b   1.000
_cell.length_c   1.000
_cell.angle_alpha   90.00
_cell.angle_beta   90.00
_cell.angle_gamma   90.00
#
_symmetry.space_group_name_H-M   'P 1'
#
loop_
_entity.id
_entity.type
_entity.pdbx_description
1 polymer ?
#
loop_
_entity_poly.entity_id
_entity_poly.type
_entity_poly.pdbx_seq_one_letter_code
_entity_poly.pdbx_strand_id
1 'polypeptide(L)'
;MLLETTIISKFSPDKNEKPSDAVKAWFHEQGEADALYLSAITIAEVEKGMRSLHRRGVIERAKRLNAWLDFILESFGDRILNVDPIVARIAGAMEDMATAKGRHPRLGDVIIAATAKGYGLTVITENLKDFVPLGVAVDLPAVFKP
;
A
#
# COMPACT_ATOMS: atom_id res chain seq x y z
N MET A 1 4.04 -7.37 8.08
CA MET A 1 4.56 -6.34 7.14
C MET A 1 3.37 -5.64 6.48
N LEU A 2 3.38 -4.32 6.42
CA LEU A 2 2.34 -3.55 5.73
C LEU A 2 2.83 -3.21 4.32
N LEU A 3 2.14 -3.71 3.30
CA LEU A 3 2.48 -3.40 1.91
C LEU A 3 1.96 -2.00 1.56
N GLU A 4 2.85 -1.17 1.04
CA GLU A 4 2.46 0.12 0.44
C GLU A 4 1.76 -0.11 -0.90
N THR A 5 0.94 0.85 -1.32
CA THR A 5 0.08 0.73 -2.51
C THR A 5 0.86 0.43 -3.79
N THR A 6 2.05 1.02 -4.00
CA THR A 6 2.86 0.72 -5.19
C THR A 6 3.33 -0.73 -5.24
N ILE A 7 3.60 -1.35 -4.09
CA ILE A 7 4.06 -2.74 -4.00
C ILE A 7 2.97 -3.70 -4.47
N ILE A 8 1.76 -3.61 -3.90
CA ILE A 8 0.66 -4.48 -4.32
C ILE A 8 0.20 -4.18 -5.76
N SER A 9 0.30 -2.92 -6.19
CA SER A 9 -0.05 -2.49 -7.55
C SER A 9 0.84 -3.11 -8.64
N LYS A 10 1.98 -3.72 -8.31
CA LYS A 10 2.79 -4.49 -9.28
C LYS A 10 2.04 -5.72 -9.82
N PHE A 11 1.11 -6.26 -9.05
CA PHE A 11 0.29 -7.42 -9.43
C PHE A 11 -1.00 -7.02 -10.16
N SER A 12 -1.24 -5.71 -10.32
CA SER A 12 -2.40 -5.22 -11.05
C SER A 12 -2.42 -5.75 -12.49
N PRO A 13 -3.58 -6.13 -13.03
CA PRO A 13 -3.70 -6.72 -14.37
C PRO A 13 -3.17 -5.80 -15.47
N ASP A 14 -3.18 -4.48 -15.26
CA ASP A 14 -2.82 -3.49 -16.26
C ASP A 14 -1.36 -3.02 -16.19
N LYS A 15 -0.52 -3.65 -15.37
CA LYS A 15 0.92 -3.43 -15.42
C LYS A 15 1.51 -4.13 -16.64
N ASN A 16 2.20 -3.34 -17.46
CA ASN A 16 2.88 -3.83 -18.66
C ASN A 16 3.98 -4.85 -18.30
N GLU A 17 4.72 -4.57 -17.24
CA GLU A 17 5.75 -5.45 -16.71
C GLU A 17 5.18 -6.25 -15.54
N LYS A 18 5.21 -7.58 -15.66
CA LYS A 18 4.82 -8.47 -14.58
C LYS A 18 5.94 -8.56 -13.55
N PRO A 19 5.62 -8.79 -12.25
CA PRO A 19 6.64 -9.06 -11.25
C PRO A 19 7.54 -10.22 -11.68
N SER A 20 8.82 -10.16 -11.32
CA SER A 20 9.77 -11.27 -11.52
C SER A 20 9.32 -12.50 -10.72
N ASP A 21 9.77 -13.68 -11.11
CA ASP A 21 9.40 -14.91 -10.41
C ASP A 21 9.91 -14.92 -8.95
N ALA A 22 11.03 -14.27 -8.68
CA ALA A 22 11.53 -14.06 -7.31
C ALA A 22 10.56 -13.22 -6.47
N VAL A 23 9.98 -12.15 -7.01
CA VAL A 23 8.98 -11.34 -6.31
C VAL A 23 7.69 -12.13 -6.08
N LYS A 24 7.24 -12.92 -7.07
CA LYS A 24 6.06 -13.79 -6.91
C LYS A 24 6.29 -14.84 -5.82
N ALA A 25 7.46 -15.49 -5.81
CA ALA A 25 7.82 -16.49 -4.82
C ALA A 25 7.86 -15.90 -3.41
N TRP A 26 8.43 -14.71 -3.24
CA TRP A 26 8.44 -14.01 -1.97
C TRP A 26 7.01 -13.69 -1.48
N PHE A 27 6.15 -13.19 -2.36
CA PHE A 27 4.75 -12.93 -1.99
C PHE A 27 4.01 -14.20 -1.56
N HIS A 28 4.26 -15.31 -2.24
CA HIS A 28 3.69 -16.60 -1.87
C HIS A 28 4.17 -17.04 -0.48
N GLU A 29 5.48 -17.06 -0.25
CA GLU A 29 6.10 -17.47 1.02
C GLU A 29 5.62 -16.60 2.19
N GLN A 30 5.64 -15.28 2.03
CA GLN A 30 5.18 -14.36 3.08
C GLN A 30 3.65 -14.40 3.26
N GLY A 31 2.91 -14.74 2.20
CA GLY A 31 1.48 -14.94 2.23
C GLY A 31 1.08 -16.17 3.03
N GLU A 32 1.78 -17.30 2.86
CA GLU A 32 1.60 -18.53 3.63
C GLU A 32 1.91 -18.36 5.12
N ALA A 33 2.83 -17.44 5.45
CA ALA A 33 3.15 -17.08 6.83
C ALA A 33 2.16 -16.08 7.46
N ASP A 34 1.08 -15.71 6.77
CA ASP A 34 0.13 -14.66 7.18
C ASP A 34 0.81 -13.33 7.59
N ALA A 35 1.94 -13.03 6.96
CA ALA A 35 2.81 -11.93 7.35
C ALA A 35 2.54 -10.64 6.57
N LEU A 36 1.65 -10.66 5.58
CA LEU A 36 1.36 -9.52 4.70
C LEU A 36 0.01 -8.88 5.02
N TYR A 37 0.02 -7.55 5.17
CA TYR A 37 -1.13 -6.73 5.48
C TYR A 37 -1.28 -5.61 4.45
N LEU A 38 -2.52 -5.13 4.29
CA LEU A 38 -2.83 -3.91 3.55
C LEU A 38 -3.49 -2.90 4.48
N SER A 39 -3.37 -1.61 4.17
CA SER A 39 -4.19 -0.59 4.82
C SER A 39 -5.46 -0.37 3.99
N ALA A 40 -6.59 -0.08 4.63
CA ALA A 40 -7.82 0.34 3.95
C ALA A 40 -7.59 1.56 3.04
N ILE A 41 -6.57 2.38 3.29
CA ILE A 41 -6.22 3.49 2.41
C ILE A 41 -5.69 3.02 1.04
N THR A 42 -5.02 1.87 0.98
CA THR A 42 -4.59 1.26 -0.28
C THR A 42 -5.79 0.87 -1.13
N ILE A 43 -6.86 0.35 -0.51
CA ILE A 43 -8.13 0.04 -1.20
C ILE A 43 -8.73 1.31 -1.77
N ALA A 44 -8.79 2.40 -0.99
CA ALA A 44 -9.31 3.69 -1.44
C ALA A 44 -8.51 4.27 -2.62
N GLU A 45 -7.19 4.11 -2.62
CA GLU A 45 -6.33 4.56 -3.72
C GLU A 45 -6.55 3.78 -5.01
N VAL A 46 -6.70 2.45 -4.92
CA VAL A 46 -7.01 1.59 -6.08
C VAL A 46 -8.40 1.91 -6.63
N GLU A 47 -9.41 2.03 -5.76
CA GLU A 47 -10.79 2.42 -6.13
C GLU A 47 -10.80 3.76 -6.87
N LYS A 48 -10.10 4.77 -6.35
CA LYS A 48 -9.94 6.07 -7.02
C LYS A 48 -9.31 5.93 -8.40
N GLY A 49 -8.28 5.09 -8.54
CA GLY A 49 -7.64 4.78 -9.83
C GLY A 49 -8.62 4.16 -10.83
N MET A 50 -9.38 3.16 -10.38
CA MET A 50 -10.41 2.48 -11.17
C MET A 50 -11.52 3.44 -11.62
N ARG A 51 -12.06 4.26 -10.71
CA ARG A 51 -13.07 5.29 -11.05
C ARG A 51 -12.53 6.32 -12.04
N SER A 52 -11.26 6.69 -11.90
CA SER A 52 -10.62 7.61 -12.83
C SER A 52 -10.47 7.01 -14.23
N LEU A 53 -10.17 5.72 -14.36
CA LEU A 53 -10.12 5.02 -15.66
C LEU A 53 -11.52 4.96 -16.30
N HIS A 54 -12.53 4.62 -15.50
CA HIS A 54 -13.91 4.57 -15.95
C HIS A 54 -14.38 5.93 -16.49
N ARG A 55 -14.17 7.01 -15.72
CA ARG A 55 -14.52 8.38 -16.12
C ARG A 55 -13.83 8.83 -17.42
N ARG A 56 -12.63 8.32 -17.70
CA ARG A 56 -11.86 8.62 -18.92
C ARG A 56 -12.25 7.75 -20.12
N GLY A 57 -13.27 6.89 -19.99
CA GLY A 57 -13.74 6.01 -21.06
C GLY A 57 -12.89 4.75 -21.25
N VAL A 58 -11.93 4.46 -20.36
CA VAL A 58 -11.07 3.27 -20.44
C VAL A 58 -11.77 2.09 -19.75
N ILE A 59 -12.98 1.76 -20.22
CA ILE A 59 -13.94 0.89 -19.51
C ILE A 59 -13.40 -0.51 -19.26
N GLU A 60 -12.81 -1.16 -20.26
CA GLU A 60 -12.30 -2.53 -20.11
C GLU A 60 -11.14 -2.62 -19.10
N ARG A 61 -10.32 -1.56 -19.03
CA ARG A 61 -9.26 -1.47 -18.03
C ARG A 61 -9.84 -1.31 -16.63
N ALA A 62 -10.83 -0.44 -16.46
CA ALA A 62 -11.52 -0.25 -15.20
C ALA A 62 -12.19 -1.54 -14.69
N LYS A 63 -12.85 -2.31 -15.57
CA LYS A 63 -13.46 -3.60 -15.22
C LYS A 63 -12.43 -4.61 -14.69
N ARG A 64 -11.30 -4.76 -15.37
CA ARG A 64 -10.23 -5.66 -14.91
C ARG A 64 -9.66 -5.22 -13.57
N LEU A 65 -9.46 -3.92 -13.38
CA LEU A 65 -8.97 -3.39 -12.11
C LEU A 65 -9.99 -3.59 -10.97
N ASN A 66 -11.29 -3.48 -11.26
CA ASN A 66 -12.35 -3.78 -10.30
C ASN A 66 -12.32 -5.25 -9.87
N ALA A 67 -12.34 -6.18 -10.84
CA ALA A 67 -12.27 -7.62 -10.54
C ALA A 67 -11.01 -8.00 -9.76
N TRP A 68 -9.88 -7.34 -10.05
CA TRP A 68 -8.65 -7.50 -9.27
C TRP A 68 -8.78 -6.95 -7.86
N LEU A 69 -9.43 -5.79 -7.67
CA LEU A 69 -9.67 -5.24 -6.34
C LEU A 69 -10.59 -6.15 -5.51
N ASP A 70 -11.66 -6.69 -6.12
CA ASP A 70 -12.55 -7.66 -5.48
C ASP A 70 -11.76 -8.89 -5.00
N PHE A 71 -10.89 -9.43 -5.87
CA PHE A 71 -9.99 -10.53 -5.49
C PHE A 71 -9.03 -10.17 -4.34
N ILE A 72 -8.49 -8.96 -4.31
CA ILE A 72 -7.63 -8.49 -3.21
C ILE A 72 -8.41 -8.41 -1.89
N LEU A 73 -9.64 -7.89 -1.93
CA LEU A 73 -10.52 -7.80 -0.76
C LEU A 73 -10.80 -9.19 -0.18
N GLU A 74 -11.13 -10.15 -1.03
CA GLU A 74 -11.36 -11.55 -0.63
C GLU A 74 -10.08 -12.23 -0.10
N SER A 75 -8.94 -12.01 -0.76
CA SER A 75 -7.68 -12.69 -0.43
C SER A 75 -7.00 -12.17 0.84
N PHE A 76 -7.12 -10.88 1.12
CA PHE A 76 -6.55 -10.29 2.33
C PHE A 76 -7.51 -10.37 3.52
N GLY A 77 -8.82 -10.22 3.31
CA GLY A 77 -9.83 -10.33 4.37
C GLY A 77 -9.47 -9.52 5.62
N ASP A 78 -9.36 -10.20 6.75
CA ASP A 78 -9.02 -9.59 8.05
C ASP A 78 -7.61 -8.97 8.12
N ARG A 79 -6.75 -9.19 7.11
CA ARG A 79 -5.42 -8.56 6.99
C ARG A 79 -5.48 -7.19 6.31
N ILE A 80 -6.67 -6.67 6.04
CA ILE A 80 -6.90 -5.28 5.65
C ILE A 80 -7.15 -4.45 6.92
N LEU A 81 -6.17 -3.65 7.29
CA LEU A 81 -6.18 -2.86 8.51
C LEU A 81 -6.98 -1.58 8.34
N ASN A 82 -7.91 -1.35 9.27
CA ASN A 82 -8.78 -0.18 9.30
C ASN A 82 -8.02 1.09 9.73
N VAL A 83 -8.51 2.24 9.27
CA VAL A 83 -8.11 3.56 9.79
C VAL A 83 -9.05 3.93 10.93
N ASP A 84 -8.69 3.50 12.14
CA ASP A 84 -9.45 3.79 13.35
C ASP A 84 -9.00 5.13 14.00
N PRO A 85 -9.62 5.56 15.12
CA PRO A 85 -9.21 6.78 15.81
C PRO A 85 -7.76 6.77 16.31
N ILE A 86 -7.16 5.61 16.61
CA ILE A 86 -5.75 5.51 17.04
C ILE A 86 -4.85 5.83 15.85
N VAL A 87 -5.07 5.16 14.72
CA VAL A 87 -4.35 5.41 13.46
C VAL A 87 -4.50 6.87 13.04
N ALA A 88 -5.71 7.42 13.09
CA ALA A 88 -5.98 8.82 12.73
C ALA A 88 -5.21 9.82 13.59
N ARG A 89 -5.11 9.59 14.91
CA ARG A 89 -4.32 10.45 15.80
C ARG A 89 -2.82 10.36 15.53
N ILE A 90 -2.30 9.16 15.25
CA ILE A 90 -0.90 8.97 14.86
C ILE A 90 -0.62 9.70 13.54
N ALA A 91 -1.52 9.59 12.56
CA ALA A 91 -1.40 10.24 11.26
C ALA A 91 -1.32 11.77 11.40
N GLY A 92 -2.23 12.38 12.17
CA GLY A 92 -2.21 13.83 12.40
C GLY A 92 -0.91 14.32 13.06
N ALA A 93 -0.41 13.58 14.06
CA ALA A 93 0.88 13.92 14.68
C ALA A 93 2.07 13.75 13.72
N MET A 94 2.05 12.73 12.87
CA MET A 94 3.08 12.52 11.83
C MET A 94 3.08 13.63 10.79
N GLU A 95 1.91 14.02 10.30
CA GLU A 95 1.76 15.09 9.30
C GLU A 95 2.22 16.44 9.84
N ASP A 96 1.85 16.78 11.08
CA ASP A 96 2.31 17.99 11.77
C ASP A 96 3.84 18.01 11.91
N MET A 97 4.44 16.92 12.42
CA MET A 97 5.90 16.81 12.55
C MET A 97 6.63 16.89 11.20
N ALA A 98 6.05 16.34 10.13
CA ALA A 98 6.62 16.45 8.79
C ALA A 98 6.56 17.90 8.30
N THR A 99 5.41 18.56 8.48
CA THR A 99 5.17 19.96 8.11
C THR A 99 6.11 20.91 8.86
N ALA A 100 6.28 20.72 10.16
CA ALA A 100 7.23 21.48 10.98
C ALA A 100 8.69 21.35 10.50
N LYS A 101 9.02 20.27 9.77
CA LYS A 101 10.33 20.05 9.14
C LYS A 101 10.37 20.46 7.66
N GLY A 102 9.38 21.22 7.19
CA GLY A 102 9.29 21.70 5.80
C GLY A 102 8.97 20.59 4.78
N ARG A 103 8.33 19.50 5.21
CA ARG A 103 7.90 18.40 4.33
C ARG A 103 6.39 18.33 4.24
N HIS A 104 5.89 18.00 3.06
CA HIS A 104 4.45 17.88 2.79
C HIS A 104 4.16 16.50 2.18
N PRO A 105 4.18 15.42 3.00
CA PRO A 105 3.89 14.08 2.52
C PRO A 105 2.44 13.98 2.02
N ARG A 106 2.16 12.99 1.15
CA ARG A 106 0.77 12.73 0.75
C ARG A 106 0.03 12.14 1.94
N LEU A 107 -1.23 12.54 2.14
CA LEU A 107 -2.07 12.01 3.21
C LEU A 107 -2.15 10.47 3.20
N GLY A 108 -2.20 9.86 2.00
CA GLY A 108 -2.16 8.40 1.84
C GLY A 108 -0.91 7.77 2.47
N ASP A 109 0.28 8.30 2.17
CA ASP A 109 1.55 7.82 2.73
C ASP A 109 1.60 7.98 4.25
N VAL A 110 1.08 9.12 4.75
CA VAL A 110 0.98 9.37 6.20
C VAL A 110 0.07 8.34 6.87
N ILE A 111 -1.10 8.04 6.30
CA ILE A 111 -2.03 7.07 6.85
C ILE A 111 -1.44 5.65 6.79
N ILE A 112 -0.75 5.26 5.72
CA ILE A 112 -0.04 3.98 5.64
C ILE A 112 1.03 3.90 6.74
N ALA A 113 1.87 4.92 6.88
CA ALA A 113 2.91 4.97 7.92
C ALA A 113 2.32 4.93 9.33
N ALA A 114 1.22 5.66 9.56
CA ALA A 114 0.51 5.66 10.84
C ALA A 114 -0.13 4.31 11.16
N THR A 115 -0.69 3.64 10.15
CA THR A 115 -1.24 2.28 10.28
C THR A 115 -0.12 1.32 10.66
N ALA A 116 1.00 1.32 9.92
CA ALA A 116 2.14 0.47 10.25
C ALA A 116 2.66 0.73 11.66
N LYS A 117 2.80 2.00 12.06
CA LYS A 117 3.25 2.35 13.41
C LYS A 117 2.28 1.91 14.50
N GLY A 118 0.97 2.08 14.31
CA GLY A 118 -0.06 1.68 15.27
C GLY A 118 -0.08 0.17 15.53
N TYR A 119 0.21 -0.62 14.51
CA TYR A 119 0.21 -2.09 14.57
C TYR A 119 1.62 -2.70 14.74
N GLY A 120 2.66 -1.88 14.92
CA GLY A 120 4.04 -2.37 15.09
C GLY A 120 4.62 -3.07 13.85
N LEU A 121 4.19 -2.68 12.65
CA LEU A 121 4.58 -3.29 11.38
C LEU A 121 5.65 -2.46 10.65
N THR A 122 6.43 -3.14 9.81
CA THR A 122 7.33 -2.51 8.82
C THR A 122 6.56 -2.22 7.53
N VAL A 123 6.69 -1.00 6.99
CA VAL A 123 6.19 -0.62 5.67
C VAL A 123 7.12 -1.19 4.59
N ILE A 124 6.56 -1.97 3.68
CA ILE A 124 7.26 -2.45 2.49
C ILE A 124 6.97 -1.50 1.34
N THR A 125 7.99 -0.83 0.80
CA THR A 125 7.84 0.21 -0.22
C THR A 125 9.08 0.37 -1.08
N GLU A 126 8.90 0.70 -2.36
CA GLU A 126 10.02 1.13 -3.22
C GLU A 126 10.44 2.59 -2.94
N ASN A 127 9.56 3.38 -2.32
CA ASN A 127 9.76 4.80 -2.07
C ASN A 127 10.26 5.07 -0.65
N LEU A 128 11.34 4.39 -0.24
CA LEU A 128 11.89 4.46 1.13
C LEU A 128 12.05 5.90 1.63
N LYS A 129 12.50 6.81 0.75
CA LYS A 129 12.70 8.24 1.05
C LYS A 129 11.44 8.99 1.49
N ASP A 130 10.25 8.52 1.12
CA ASP A 130 8.98 9.18 1.45
C ASP A 130 8.50 8.76 2.83
N PHE A 131 8.87 7.55 3.28
CA PHE A 131 8.45 6.98 4.56
C PHE A 131 9.48 7.12 5.69
N VAL A 132 10.78 7.13 5.38
CA VAL A 132 11.86 7.34 6.37
C VAL A 132 11.63 8.62 7.21
N PRO A 133 11.26 9.78 6.64
CA PRO A 133 11.02 10.99 7.42
C PRO A 133 9.80 10.91 8.36
N LEU A 134 8.87 9.97 8.12
CA LEU A 134 7.69 9.74 8.95
C LEU A 134 8.01 8.93 10.22
N GLY A 135 9.24 8.40 10.34
CA GLY A 135 9.71 7.72 11.55
C GLY A 135 9.00 6.39 11.82
N VAL A 136 8.60 5.69 10.76
CA VAL A 136 8.11 4.31 10.79
C VAL A 136 9.21 3.36 10.30
N ALA A 137 9.17 2.09 10.71
CA ALA A 137 10.07 1.08 10.14
C ALA A 137 9.72 0.89 8.65
N VAL A 138 10.74 0.93 7.80
CA VAL A 138 10.59 0.74 6.34
C VAL A 138 11.59 -0.27 5.83
N ASP A 139 11.22 -1.03 4.82
CA ASP A 139 12.13 -1.93 4.10
C ASP A 139 11.72 -2.11 2.64
N LEU A 140 12.69 -2.50 1.81
CA LEU A 140 12.46 -3.04 0.48
C LEU A 140 13.22 -4.37 0.37
N PRO A 141 12.52 -5.52 0.39
CA PRO A 141 13.15 -6.82 0.32
C PRO A 141 14.05 -6.96 -0.91
N ALA A 142 15.16 -7.68 -0.77
CA ALA A 142 16.18 -7.76 -1.82
C ALA A 142 15.64 -8.29 -3.16
N VAL A 143 14.60 -9.13 -3.14
CA VAL A 143 13.93 -9.65 -4.34
C VAL A 143 13.30 -8.58 -5.24
N PHE A 144 13.05 -7.37 -4.72
CA PHE A 144 12.54 -6.23 -5.48
C PHE A 144 13.65 -5.37 -6.08
N LYS A 145 14.91 -5.60 -5.72
CA LYS A 145 16.04 -4.89 -6.31
C LYS A 145 16.38 -5.52 -7.67
N PRO A 146 16.68 -4.70 -8.70
CA PRO A 146 17.05 -5.19 -10.02
C PRO A 146 18.36 -5.98 -10.03
#